data_AF-A0A831PBB1-F1
#
_entry.id   AF-A0A831PBB1-F1
#
_cell.length_a   1.000
_cell.length_b   1.000
_cell.length_c   1.000
_cell.angle_alpha   90.00
_cell.angle_beta   90.00
_cell.angle_gamma   90.00
#
_symmetry.space_group_name_H-M   'P 1'
#
loop_
_entity.id
_entity.type
_entity.pdbx_description
1 polymer ?
#
loop_
_entity_poly.entity_id
_entity_poly.type
_entity_poly.pdbx_seq_one_letter_code
_entity_poly.pdbx_strand_id
1 'polypeptide(L)'
;MGEPCTIHLNNRHINSVEVPKITRVAAGENLYIKFINHGAPTHLTLRALNGNNYTDFFHANIYVPDFQKIKIPIKEFAPEGSFVIQVIVGYGMHAEDCTIDVIRPSAPEEFSASPDLPDLDRPDRDRTVPVMQLLPLVLTMALSLFLYALWLSTETAIYNYVAYVLMILGVTAAWSSRR
;
A
#
# COMPACT_ATOMS: atom_id res chain seq x y z
N MET A 1 -25.17 2.93 -3.81
CA MET A 1 -24.87 3.04 -5.25
C MET A 1 -24.36 4.46 -5.52
N GLY A 2 -23.07 4.69 -5.30
CA GLY A 2 -22.43 5.98 -5.54
C GLY A 2 -22.61 6.48 -6.98
N GLU A 3 -22.77 7.79 -7.13
CA GLU A 3 -22.92 8.46 -8.41
C GLU A 3 -21.60 8.32 -9.22
N PRO A 4 -21.65 7.95 -10.51
CA PRO A 4 -20.43 7.76 -11.30
C PRO A 4 -19.73 9.10 -11.56
N CYS A 5 -18.43 9.18 -11.25
CA CYS A 5 -17.57 10.30 -11.62
C CYS A 5 -17.53 10.40 -13.15
N THR A 6 -18.15 11.44 -13.71
CA THR A 6 -18.21 11.62 -15.17
C THR A 6 -17.26 12.71 -15.62
N ILE A 7 -16.29 12.34 -16.46
CA ILE A 7 -15.21 13.18 -16.96
C ILE A 7 -15.42 13.39 -18.46
N HIS A 8 -15.43 14.66 -18.89
CA HIS A 8 -15.61 15.01 -20.29
C HIS A 8 -14.25 15.36 -20.91
N LEU A 9 -13.94 14.76 -22.06
CA LEU A 9 -12.73 15.01 -22.84
C LEU A 9 -13.09 15.78 -24.10
N ASN A 10 -12.24 16.72 -24.51
CA ASN A 10 -12.41 17.53 -25.71
C ASN A 10 -13.73 18.33 -25.79
N ASN A 11 -14.39 18.60 -24.66
CA ASN A 11 -15.68 19.29 -24.62
C ASN A 11 -15.55 20.79 -25.00
N ARG A 12 -14.46 21.45 -24.58
CA ARG A 12 -14.24 22.89 -24.87
C ARG A 12 -13.24 23.13 -25.99
N HIS A 13 -12.15 22.37 -25.99
CA HIS A 13 -11.05 22.49 -26.96
C HIS A 13 -10.25 21.19 -27.02
N ILE A 14 -9.33 21.08 -27.98
CA ILE A 14 -8.47 19.91 -28.13
C ILE A 14 -7.68 19.68 -26.83
N ASN A 15 -7.65 18.43 -26.38
CA ASN A 15 -7.09 17.98 -25.11
C ASN A 15 -7.68 18.64 -23.85
N SER A 16 -8.87 19.26 -23.92
CA SER A 16 -9.54 19.77 -22.72
C SER A 16 -10.03 18.60 -21.85
N VAL A 17 -9.83 18.68 -20.54
CA VAL A 17 -10.41 17.75 -19.56
C VAL A 17 -11.33 18.54 -18.66
N GLU A 18 -12.55 18.04 -18.47
CA GLU A 18 -13.49 18.58 -17.50
C GLU A 18 -13.83 17.48 -16.50
N VAL A 19 -13.46 17.72 -15.25
CA VAL A 19 -13.70 16.81 -14.13
C VAL A 19 -14.77 17.38 -13.20
N PRO A 20 -15.58 16.53 -12.54
CA PRO A 20 -16.44 16.99 -11.48
C PRO A 20 -15.59 17.38 -10.27
N LYS A 21 -15.97 18.46 -9.57
CA LYS A 21 -15.19 18.98 -8.44
C LYS A 21 -15.08 17.98 -7.29
N ILE A 22 -16.17 17.30 -6.97
CA ILE A 22 -16.26 16.33 -5.88
C ILE A 22 -17.14 15.18 -6.33
N THR A 23 -16.65 13.95 -6.20
CA THR A 23 -17.46 12.73 -6.34
C THR A 23 -17.50 11.99 -5.02
N ARG A 24 -18.68 11.56 -4.57
CA ARG A 24 -18.85 10.81 -3.32
C ARG A 24 -18.95 9.31 -3.59
N VAL A 25 -18.23 8.53 -2.80
CA VAL A 25 -18.28 7.07 -2.83
C VAL A 25 -18.30 6.52 -1.42
N ALA A 26 -19.05 5.45 -1.18
CA ALA A 26 -19.04 4.79 0.11
C ALA A 26 -17.80 3.89 0.26
N ALA A 27 -17.27 3.77 1.48
CA ALA A 27 -16.27 2.74 1.79
C ALA A 27 -16.82 1.35 1.45
N GLY A 28 -16.00 0.49 0.82
CA GLY A 28 -16.40 -0.82 0.33
C GLY A 28 -17.21 -0.84 -0.97
N GLU A 29 -17.64 0.31 -1.50
CA GLU A 29 -18.23 0.39 -2.84
C GLU A 29 -17.17 0.50 -3.94
N ASN A 30 -17.62 0.41 -5.20
CA ASN A 30 -16.76 0.64 -6.35
C ASN A 30 -16.96 2.05 -6.88
N LEU A 31 -15.87 2.80 -7.00
CA LEU A 31 -15.86 4.06 -7.73
C LEU A 31 -15.91 3.76 -9.23
N TYR A 32 -16.92 4.28 -9.92
CA TYR A 32 -17.01 4.19 -11.37
C TYR A 32 -16.65 5.52 -11.99
N ILE A 33 -15.61 5.50 -12.82
CA ILE A 33 -15.18 6.66 -13.61
C ILE A 33 -15.64 6.47 -15.04
N LYS A 34 -16.37 7.45 -15.54
CA LYS A 34 -17.00 7.47 -16.85
C LYS A 34 -16.33 8.55 -17.70
N PHE A 35 -15.66 8.17 -18.77
CA PHE A 35 -15.08 9.09 -19.75
C PHE A 35 -16.01 9.24 -20.94
N ILE A 36 -16.27 10.49 -21.34
CA ILE A 36 -17.03 10.84 -22.53
C ILE A 36 -16.15 11.75 -23.38
N ASN A 37 -15.76 11.28 -24.56
CA ASN A 37 -14.96 12.04 -25.49
C ASN A 37 -15.87 12.73 -26.53
N HIS A 38 -15.69 14.04 -26.71
CA HIS A 38 -16.45 14.85 -27.67
C HIS A 38 -15.65 15.19 -28.94
N GLY A 39 -14.41 14.71 -29.06
CA GLY A 39 -13.51 15.06 -30.14
C GLY A 39 -12.70 13.87 -30.64
N ALA A 40 -11.47 14.13 -31.08
CA ALA A 40 -10.58 13.08 -31.59
C ALA A 40 -10.24 12.06 -30.48
N PRO A 41 -10.00 10.79 -30.83
CA PRO A 41 -9.61 9.78 -29.87
C PRO A 41 -8.38 10.19 -29.05
N THR A 42 -8.47 10.05 -27.73
CA THR A 42 -7.49 10.62 -26.79
C THR A 42 -6.81 9.53 -25.97
N HIS A 43 -5.49 9.59 -25.91
CA HIS A 43 -4.70 8.84 -24.92
C HIS A 43 -4.58 9.65 -23.63
N LEU A 44 -4.83 9.00 -22.51
CA LEU A 44 -4.77 9.61 -21.20
C LEU A 44 -4.09 8.70 -20.18
N THR A 45 -3.53 9.30 -19.15
CA THR A 45 -3.04 8.63 -17.96
C THR A 45 -3.93 8.97 -16.79
N LEU A 46 -4.38 7.94 -16.07
CA LEU A 46 -5.19 8.05 -14.87
C LEU A 46 -4.38 7.57 -13.67
N ARG A 47 -4.29 8.39 -12.62
CA ARG A 47 -3.54 8.05 -11.41
C ARG A 47 -4.30 8.43 -10.15
N ALA A 48 -4.26 7.56 -9.13
CA ALA A 48 -4.70 7.92 -7.78
C ALA A 48 -3.56 8.58 -6.99
N LEU A 49 -3.81 9.79 -6.48
CA LEU A 49 -2.94 10.54 -5.59
C LEU A 49 -3.45 10.43 -4.16
N ASN A 50 -2.56 10.15 -3.20
CA ASN A 50 -2.88 9.91 -1.79
C ASN A 50 -3.95 8.80 -1.58
N GLY A 51 -4.08 7.89 -2.56
CA GLY A 51 -5.11 6.86 -2.58
C GLY A 51 -4.83 5.65 -1.69
N ASN A 52 -3.62 5.48 -1.15
CA ASN A 52 -3.21 4.24 -0.47
C ASN A 52 -4.12 3.79 0.69
N ASN A 53 -4.72 4.75 1.40
CA ASN A 53 -5.66 4.46 2.50
C ASN A 53 -7.05 4.04 2.01
N TYR A 54 -7.39 4.34 0.75
CA TYR A 54 -8.74 4.19 0.20
C TYR A 54 -8.83 3.14 -0.91
N THR A 55 -7.79 2.98 -1.72
CA THR A 55 -7.74 2.06 -2.86
C THR A 55 -6.31 1.52 -3.03
N ASP A 56 -6.15 0.48 -3.83
CA ASP A 56 -4.83 -0.02 -4.19
C ASP A 56 -4.13 0.92 -5.18
N PHE A 57 -2.83 0.73 -5.37
CA PHE A 57 -2.08 1.55 -6.32
C PHE A 57 -2.75 1.52 -7.70
N PHE A 58 -3.19 2.68 -8.17
CA PHE A 58 -3.89 2.82 -9.43
C PHE A 58 -3.13 3.78 -10.35
N HIS A 59 -2.61 3.22 -11.44
CA HIS A 59 -1.99 3.95 -12.53
C HIS A 59 -2.29 3.24 -13.85
N ALA A 60 -3.02 3.90 -14.75
CA ALA A 60 -3.47 3.29 -16.00
C ALA A 60 -3.31 4.26 -17.17
N ASN A 61 -2.80 3.76 -18.29
CA ASN A 61 -2.78 4.47 -19.57
C ASN A 61 -3.92 3.93 -20.43
N ILE A 62 -4.76 4.82 -20.94
CA ILE A 62 -6.07 4.47 -21.49
C ILE A 62 -6.26 5.21 -22.79
N TYR A 63 -6.83 4.51 -23.76
CA TYR A 63 -7.26 5.08 -25.03
C TYR A 63 -8.78 5.20 -25.03
N VAL A 64 -9.30 6.40 -25.23
CA VAL A 64 -10.73 6.67 -25.23
C VAL A 64 -11.13 7.18 -26.62
N PRO A 65 -11.73 6.33 -27.47
CA PRO A 65 -12.26 6.76 -28.76
C PRO A 65 -13.51 7.64 -28.56
N ASP A 66 -14.57 7.10 -27.96
CA ASP A 66 -15.82 7.81 -27.71
C ASP A 66 -16.22 7.73 -26.22
N PHE A 67 -16.24 6.51 -25.69
CA PHE A 67 -16.74 6.22 -24.37
C PHE A 67 -15.89 5.16 -23.67
N GLN A 68 -15.59 5.38 -22.39
CA GLN A 68 -14.92 4.37 -21.56
C GLN A 68 -15.43 4.42 -20.13
N LYS A 69 -15.60 3.25 -19.51
CA LYS A 69 -15.91 3.12 -18.08
C LYS A 69 -14.79 2.35 -17.38
N ILE A 70 -14.41 2.83 -16.21
CA ILE A 70 -13.39 2.22 -15.35
C ILE A 70 -13.99 1.99 -13.98
N LYS A 71 -13.61 0.87 -13.38
CA LYS A 71 -13.95 0.50 -12.02
C LYS A 71 -12.70 0.61 -11.15
N ILE A 72 -12.78 1.37 -10.07
CA ILE A 72 -11.75 1.44 -9.03
C ILE A 72 -12.38 0.93 -7.73
N PRO A 73 -11.92 -0.20 -7.18
CA PRO A 73 -12.43 -0.71 -5.91
C PRO A 73 -11.97 0.17 -4.73
N ILE A 74 -12.90 0.56 -3.86
CA ILE A 74 -12.60 1.24 -2.60
C ILE A 74 -12.55 0.20 -1.49
N LYS A 75 -11.55 0.28 -0.62
CA LYS A 75 -11.36 -0.62 0.52
C LYS A 75 -12.56 -0.53 1.46
N GLU A 76 -12.99 -1.68 1.98
CA GLU A 76 -14.11 -1.78 2.93
C GLU A 76 -13.85 -1.00 4.22
N PHE A 77 -12.63 -1.10 4.74
CA PHE A 77 -12.20 -0.40 5.96
C PHE A 77 -11.53 0.95 5.68
N ALA A 78 -11.76 1.56 4.52
CA ALA A 78 -11.24 2.89 4.23
C ALA A 78 -11.70 3.89 5.32
N PRO A 79 -10.81 4.79 5.77
CA PRO A 79 -11.21 5.87 6.67
C PRO A 79 -12.11 6.87 5.94
N GLU A 80 -12.85 7.68 6.69
CA GLU A 80 -13.50 8.86 6.12
C GLU A 80 -12.45 9.89 5.71
N GLY A 81 -12.67 10.54 4.58
CA GLY A 81 -11.77 11.57 4.06
C GLY A 81 -11.82 11.63 2.55
N SER A 82 -10.80 12.23 1.94
CA SER A 82 -10.72 12.37 0.50
C SER A 82 -9.37 11.95 -0.07
N PHE A 83 -9.40 11.55 -1.34
CA PHE A 83 -8.22 11.35 -2.18
C PHE A 83 -8.48 11.93 -3.56
N VAL A 84 -7.44 12.01 -4.39
CA VAL A 84 -7.54 12.67 -5.70
C VAL A 84 -7.30 11.66 -6.80
N ILE A 85 -8.14 11.71 -7.83
CA ILE A 85 -7.91 11.05 -9.11
C ILE A 85 -7.43 12.11 -10.09
N GLN A 86 -6.20 11.98 -10.56
CA GLN A 86 -5.62 12.87 -11.53
C GLN A 86 -5.74 12.28 -12.94
N VAL A 87 -6.23 13.09 -13.86
CA VAL A 87 -6.42 12.76 -15.28
C VAL A 87 -5.45 13.60 -16.09
N ILE A 88 -4.56 12.93 -16.82
CA ILE A 88 -3.51 13.59 -17.59
C ILE A 88 -3.73 13.27 -19.08
N VAL A 89 -3.79 14.28 -19.93
CA VAL A 89 -4.00 14.14 -21.38
C VAL A 89 -2.94 14.92 -22.17
N GLY A 90 -2.93 14.72 -23.49
CA GLY A 90 -2.01 15.44 -24.39
C GLY A 90 -0.54 15.15 -24.08
N TYR A 91 -0.21 13.89 -23.74
CA TYR A 91 1.16 13.47 -23.39
C TYR A 91 1.76 14.23 -22.19
N GLY A 92 0.94 14.62 -21.22
CA GLY A 92 1.39 15.34 -20.02
C GLY A 92 1.24 16.86 -20.08
N MET A 93 0.68 17.41 -21.16
CA MET A 93 0.48 18.86 -21.31
C MET A 93 -0.66 19.40 -20.44
N HIS A 94 -1.69 18.58 -20.18
CA HIS A 94 -2.85 18.99 -19.38
C HIS A 94 -3.13 17.94 -18.31
N ALA A 95 -3.35 18.40 -17.07
CA ALA A 95 -3.71 17.57 -15.94
C ALA A 95 -4.87 18.22 -15.18
N GLU A 96 -5.87 17.44 -14.83
CA GLU A 96 -7.01 17.87 -14.04
C GLU A 96 -7.25 16.89 -12.89
N ASP A 97 -7.62 17.45 -11.74
CA ASP A 97 -7.74 16.72 -10.47
C ASP A 97 -9.22 16.59 -10.08
N CYS A 98 -9.67 15.35 -9.90
CA CYS A 98 -11.00 15.05 -9.38
C CYS A 98 -10.89 14.58 -7.94
N THR A 99 -11.48 15.34 -7.01
CA THR A 99 -11.52 14.95 -5.59
C THR A 99 -12.60 13.90 -5.37
N ILE A 100 -12.21 12.78 -4.77
CA ILE A 100 -13.09 11.69 -4.38
C ILE A 100 -13.26 11.74 -2.85
N ASP A 101 -14.49 11.94 -2.42
CA ASP A 101 -14.91 12.00 -1.02
C ASP A 101 -15.43 10.62 -0.60
N VAL A 102 -14.75 9.99 0.36
CA VAL A 102 -15.05 8.65 0.84
C VAL A 102 -15.84 8.77 2.14
N ILE A 103 -17.10 8.35 2.05
CA ILE A 103 -18.06 8.41 3.17
C ILE A 103 -18.17 7.00 3.74
N ARG A 104 -18.01 6.86 5.06
CA ARG A 104 -18.34 5.61 5.72
C ARG A 104 -19.85 5.64 5.98
N PRO A 105 -20.64 4.68 5.45
CA PRO A 105 -22.02 4.58 5.86
C PRO A 105 -22.04 4.34 7.38
N SER A 106 -22.80 5.15 8.13
CA SER A 106 -23.05 4.89 9.54
C SER A 106 -23.74 3.53 9.64
N ALA A 107 -22.96 2.47 9.83
CA ALA A 107 -23.51 1.26 10.39
C ALA A 107 -24.07 1.66 11.76
N PRO A 108 -25.28 1.24 12.13
CA PRO A 108 -25.65 1.24 13.53
C PRO A 108 -24.51 0.51 14.24
N GLU A 109 -23.85 1.17 15.19
CA GLU A 109 -23.00 0.48 16.13
C GLU A 109 -23.93 -0.46 16.90
N GLU A 110 -24.14 -1.67 16.38
CA GLU A 110 -24.42 -2.79 17.24
C GLU A 110 -23.16 -2.90 18.11
N PHE A 111 -23.21 -2.21 19.25
CA PHE A 111 -22.46 -2.60 20.41
C PHE A 111 -22.91 -4.02 20.74
N SER A 112 -22.38 -5.02 20.00
CA SER A 112 -22.25 -6.34 20.57
C SER A 112 -21.47 -6.10 21.85
N ALA A 113 -22.07 -6.43 22.99
CA ALA A 113 -21.40 -6.40 24.28
C ALA A 113 -19.94 -6.80 24.05
N SER A 114 -19.01 -5.87 24.33
CA SER A 114 -17.60 -6.04 23.99
C SER A 114 -17.21 -7.49 24.28
N PRO A 115 -16.67 -8.25 23.31
CA PRO A 115 -15.98 -9.47 23.69
C PRO A 115 -14.96 -9.05 24.75
N ASP A 116 -15.00 -9.68 25.93
CA ASP A 116 -14.18 -9.32 27.10
C ASP A 116 -12.79 -8.89 26.62
N LEU A 117 -12.57 -7.57 26.57
CA LEU A 117 -11.29 -7.04 26.15
C LEU A 117 -10.31 -7.48 27.24
N PRO A 118 -9.17 -8.10 26.89
CA PRO A 118 -8.18 -8.43 27.90
C PRO A 118 -7.77 -7.13 28.61
N ASP A 119 -7.88 -7.12 29.94
CA ASP A 119 -7.50 -6.02 30.83
C ASP A 119 -6.24 -5.29 30.34
N LEU A 120 -6.39 -4.03 29.94
CA LEU A 120 -5.24 -3.14 29.63
C LEU A 120 -4.42 -2.79 30.89
N ASP A 121 -4.95 -3.09 32.09
CA ASP A 121 -4.26 -2.95 33.37
C ASP A 121 -3.47 -4.20 33.79
N ARG A 122 -3.46 -5.26 32.98
CA ARG A 122 -2.44 -6.30 33.14
C ARG A 122 -1.13 -5.77 32.57
N PRO A 123 -0.06 -5.61 33.37
CA PRO A 123 1.24 -5.35 32.80
C PRO A 123 1.52 -6.48 31.81
N ASP A 124 1.81 -6.11 30.56
CA ASP A 124 2.15 -6.97 29.43
C ASP A 124 3.42 -7.77 29.80
N ARG A 125 3.25 -8.80 30.63
CA ARG A 125 4.35 -9.54 31.27
C ARG A 125 5.02 -10.52 30.30
N ASP A 126 4.53 -10.61 29.06
CA ASP A 126 4.98 -11.62 28.09
C ASP A 126 5.46 -11.05 26.75
N ARG A 127 5.92 -9.80 26.70
CA ARG A 127 6.91 -9.38 25.70
C ARG A 127 8.35 -9.61 26.15
N THR A 128 8.58 -10.60 27.00
CA THR A 128 9.92 -11.17 27.11
C THR A 128 10.12 -12.04 25.87
N VAL A 129 10.92 -11.56 24.91
CA VAL A 129 11.54 -12.49 23.94
C VAL A 129 12.20 -13.55 24.80
N PRO A 130 11.75 -14.81 24.80
CA PRO A 130 12.28 -15.79 25.71
C PRO A 130 13.77 -15.85 25.44
N VAL A 131 14.60 -15.63 26.47
CA VAL A 131 16.07 -15.60 26.35
C VAL A 131 16.59 -16.83 25.59
N MET A 132 15.85 -17.94 25.70
CA MET A 132 16.07 -19.20 25.00
C MET A 132 15.93 -19.13 23.46
N GLN A 133 15.08 -18.26 22.91
CA GLN A 133 14.97 -18.01 21.46
C GLN A 133 16.13 -17.16 20.91
N LEU A 134 16.76 -16.33 21.75
CA LEU A 134 17.95 -15.55 21.36
C LEU A 134 19.26 -16.35 21.51
N LEU A 135 19.24 -17.42 22.31
CA LEU A 135 20.38 -18.30 22.58
C LEU A 135 21.10 -18.80 21.30
N PRO A 136 20.43 -19.35 20.27
CA PRO A 136 21.11 -19.83 19.06
C PRO A 136 21.75 -18.69 18.26
N LEU A 137 21.14 -17.50 18.23
CA LEU A 137 21.70 -16.33 17.56
C LEU A 137 22.94 -15.81 18.30
N VAL A 138 22.87 -15.69 19.63
CA VAL A 138 24.00 -15.23 20.45
C VAL A 138 25.17 -16.22 20.36
N LEU A 139 24.89 -17.53 20.39
CA LEU A 139 25.91 -18.58 20.28
C LEU A 139 26.62 -18.55 18.92
N THR A 140 25.87 -18.47 17.82
CA THR A 140 26.43 -18.43 16.46
C THR A 140 27.23 -17.15 16.22
N MET A 141 26.76 -16.02 16.72
CA MET A 141 27.46 -14.74 16.66
C MET A 141 28.78 -14.78 17.45
N ALA A 142 28.76 -15.29 18.69
CA ALA A 142 29.96 -15.41 19.53
C ALA A 142 30.99 -16.37 18.91
N LEU A 143 30.55 -17.52 18.38
CA LEU A 143 31.42 -18.50 17.73
C LEU A 143 32.03 -17.93 16.44
N SER A 144 31.25 -17.20 15.64
CA SER A 144 31.77 -16.52 14.46
C SER A 144 32.82 -15.46 14.81
N LEU A 145 32.59 -14.69 15.88
CA LEU A 145 33.53 -13.65 16.31
C LEU A 145 34.86 -14.27 16.76
N PHE A 146 34.77 -15.39 17.47
CA PHE A 146 35.94 -16.16 17.92
C PHE A 146 36.75 -16.72 16.74
N LEU A 147 36.09 -17.32 15.75
CA LEU A 147 36.75 -17.82 14.53
C LEU A 147 37.39 -16.71 13.71
N TYR A 148 36.75 -15.54 13.64
CA TYR A 148 37.31 -14.38 12.98
C TYR A 148 38.55 -13.83 13.72
N ALA A 149 38.53 -13.78 15.05
CA ALA A 149 39.69 -13.41 15.85
C ALA A 149 40.85 -14.42 15.71
N LEU A 150 40.54 -15.72 15.64
CA LEU A 150 41.52 -16.77 15.34
C LEU A 150 42.14 -16.61 13.97
N TRP A 151 41.37 -16.23 12.95
CA TRP A 151 41.91 -15.91 11.64
C TRP A 151 42.93 -14.76 11.70
N LEU A 152 42.63 -13.68 12.44
CA LEU A 152 43.57 -12.56 12.60
C LEU A 152 44.91 -12.99 13.23
N SER A 153 44.91 -14.03 14.06
CA SER A 153 46.14 -14.53 14.71
C SER A 153 46.87 -15.61 13.91
N THR A 154 46.17 -16.38 13.07
CA THR A 154 46.72 -17.58 12.39
C THR A 154 46.84 -17.41 10.88
N GLU A 155 46.29 -16.33 10.33
CA GLU A 155 46.16 -16.03 8.89
C GLU A 155 45.52 -17.16 8.04
N THR A 156 44.97 -18.18 8.70
CA THR A 156 44.45 -19.38 8.04
C THR A 156 43.08 -19.07 7.46
N ALA A 157 43.01 -18.90 6.14
CA ALA A 157 41.81 -18.45 5.41
C ALA A 157 40.55 -19.28 5.69
N ILE A 158 40.69 -20.56 6.04
CA ILE A 158 39.55 -21.46 6.29
C ILE A 158 38.67 -20.99 7.45
N TYR A 159 39.25 -20.38 8.49
CA TYR A 159 38.49 -19.88 9.65
C TYR A 159 37.61 -18.69 9.29
N ASN A 160 38.07 -17.84 8.37
CA ASN A 160 37.30 -16.71 7.86
C ASN A 160 36.07 -17.19 7.08
N TYR A 161 36.25 -18.12 6.15
CA TYR A 161 35.12 -18.69 5.39
C TYR A 161 34.09 -19.38 6.28
N VAL A 162 34.55 -20.15 7.27
CA VAL A 162 33.66 -20.84 8.23
C VAL A 162 32.88 -19.83 9.06
N ALA A 163 33.53 -18.76 9.56
CA ALA A 163 32.86 -17.71 10.33
C ALA A 163 31.72 -17.05 9.54
N TYR A 164 31.97 -16.68 8.28
CA TYR A 164 30.96 -16.07 7.41
C TYR A 164 29.76 -16.97 7.18
N VAL A 165 29.98 -18.25 6.86
CA VAL A 165 28.89 -19.21 6.63
C VAL A 165 28.04 -19.40 7.90
N LEU A 166 28.70 -19.47 9.06
CA LEU A 166 28.05 -19.67 10.35
C LEU A 166 27.17 -18.47 10.75
N MET A 167 27.60 -17.24 10.45
CA MET A 167 26.78 -16.03 10.63
C MET A 167 25.54 -16.01 9.76
N ILE A 168 25.67 -16.33 8.48
CA ILE A 168 24.53 -16.36 7.55
C ILE A 168 23.50 -17.36 8.04
N LEU A 169 23.93 -18.58 8.38
CA LEU A 169 23.06 -19.64 8.89
C LEU A 169 22.35 -19.22 10.18
N GLY A 170 23.07 -18.62 11.13
CA GLY A 170 22.50 -18.13 12.39
C GLY A 170 21.40 -17.07 12.18
N VAL A 171 21.61 -16.12 11.27
CA VAL A 171 20.62 -15.10 10.94
C VAL A 171 19.40 -15.71 10.24
N THR A 172 19.59 -16.60 9.25
CA THR A 172 18.46 -17.27 8.58
C THR A 172 17.64 -18.14 9.53
N ALA A 173 18.29 -18.87 10.45
CA ALA A 173 17.60 -19.70 11.44
C ALA A 173 16.79 -18.83 12.42
N ALA A 174 17.37 -17.72 12.89
CA ALA A 174 16.67 -16.78 13.77
C ALA A 174 15.47 -16.11 13.07
N TRP A 175 15.58 -15.82 11.77
CA TRP A 175 14.49 -15.26 10.98
C TRP A 175 13.36 -16.27 10.76
N SER A 176 13.69 -17.53 10.44
CA SER A 176 12.69 -18.59 10.27
C SER A 176 11.97 -18.94 11.57
N SER A 177 12.62 -18.81 12.73
CA SER A 177 11.99 -19.11 14.03
C SER A 177 11.02 -18.02 14.51
N ARG A 178 11.01 -16.85 13.86
CA ARG A 178 10.11 -15.72 14.19
C ARG A 178 8.87 -15.66 13.29
N ARG A 179 8.75 -16.54 12.31
CA ARG A 179 7.62 -16.66 11.38
C ARG A 179 6.72 -17.81 11.82
#